data_AF-A0A022FX88-F1
#
_entry.id   AF-A0A022FX88-F1
#
_cell.length_a   1.000
_cell.length_b   1.000
_cell.length_c   1.000
_cell.angle_alpha   90.00
_cell.angle_beta   90.00
_cell.angle_gamma   90.00
#
_symmetry.space_group_name_H-M   'P 1'
#
loop_
_entity.id
_entity.type
_entity.pdbx_description
1 polymer ?
#
loop_
_entity_poly.entity_id
_entity_poly.type
_entity_poly.pdbx_seq_one_letter_code
_entity_poly.pdbx_strand_id
1 'polypeptide(L)'
;MTHHVTPAVQMATAEFMRDGHYMRHLRRMKRIYAARSQALLAGLESREFEAYPAGLAMVVRLPDDVDDKTIAREAYAYGLAPAALSGWYCSTSTQRSGLLLGVATAIEQQIPAACDRLHHLIRKFT
;
A
#
# COMPACT_ATOMS: atom_id res chain seq x y z
N MET A 1 20.11 -13.77 25.35
CA MET A 1 19.60 -12.47 25.86
C MET A 1 18.12 -12.39 25.51
N THR A 2 17.24 -12.36 26.50
CA THR A 2 15.79 -12.28 26.26
C THR A 2 15.43 -10.82 25.93
N HIS A 3 15.15 -10.55 24.65
CA HIS A 3 14.70 -9.25 24.18
C HIS A 3 13.25 -9.01 24.62
N HIS A 4 13.04 -8.64 25.88
CA HIS A 4 11.75 -8.17 26.35
C HIS A 4 11.59 -6.68 25.98
N VAL A 5 10.41 -6.33 25.47
CA VAL A 5 9.99 -4.92 25.30
C VAL A 5 10.19 -4.21 26.64
N THR A 6 10.75 -2.99 26.62
CA THR A 6 11.10 -2.28 27.86
C THR A 6 9.88 -2.13 28.78
N PRO A 7 10.03 -2.29 30.11
CA PRO A 7 8.90 -2.19 31.04
C PRO A 7 8.11 -0.88 30.91
N ALA A 8 8.78 0.23 30.58
CA ALA A 8 8.14 1.51 30.31
C ALA A 8 7.14 1.45 29.14
N VAL A 9 7.50 0.82 28.02
CA VAL A 9 6.59 0.66 26.86
C VAL A 9 5.43 -0.27 27.21
N GLN A 10 5.68 -1.33 27.99
CA GLN A 10 4.62 -2.24 28.42
C GLN A 10 3.60 -1.53 29.32
N MET A 11 4.04 -0.75 30.31
CA MET A 11 3.15 0.01 31.20
C MET A 11 2.37 1.07 30.44
N ALA A 12 3.04 1.86 29.59
CA ALA A 12 2.38 2.88 28.77
C ALA A 12 1.33 2.27 27.82
N THR A 13 1.62 1.11 27.21
CA THR A 13 0.66 0.40 26.34
C THR A 13 -0.53 -0.12 27.15
N ALA A 14 -0.29 -0.67 28.35
CA ALA A 14 -1.34 -1.16 29.22
C ALA A 14 -2.30 -0.03 29.65
N GLU A 15 -1.76 1.14 30.02
CA GLU A 15 -2.56 2.34 30.33
C GLU A 15 -3.34 2.83 29.10
N PHE A 16 -2.67 2.93 27.95
CA PHE A 16 -3.30 3.33 26.69
C PHE A 16 -4.47 2.42 26.27
N MET A 17 -4.37 1.12 26.55
CA MET A 17 -5.44 0.14 26.33
C MET A 17 -6.55 0.27 27.38
N ARG A 18 -6.18 0.33 28.68
CA ARG A 18 -7.12 0.42 29.82
C ARG A 18 -8.03 1.64 29.72
N ASP A 19 -7.47 2.77 29.31
CA ASP A 19 -8.19 4.05 29.20
C ASP A 19 -8.96 4.19 27.88
N GLY A 20 -9.07 3.09 27.10
CA GLY A 20 -9.83 3.02 25.86
C GLY A 20 -9.25 3.83 24.71
N HIS A 21 -8.06 4.40 24.87
CA HIS A 21 -7.42 5.26 23.86
C HIS A 21 -7.05 4.45 22.61
N TYR A 22 -6.60 3.21 22.80
CA TYR A 22 -6.34 2.27 21.69
C TYR A 22 -7.58 2.04 20.83
N MET A 23 -8.73 1.74 21.43
CA MET A 23 -9.96 1.48 20.70
C MET A 23 -10.47 2.73 19.96
N ARG A 24 -10.33 3.91 20.56
CA ARG A 24 -10.65 5.20 19.91
C ARG A 24 -9.73 5.44 18.70
N HIS A 25 -8.44 5.19 18.86
CA HIS A 25 -7.46 5.29 17.77
C HIS A 25 -7.78 4.30 16.64
N LEU A 26 -8.02 3.03 16.94
CA LEU A 26 -8.37 2.03 15.92
C LEU A 26 -9.61 2.39 15.11
N ARG A 27 -10.68 2.86 15.76
CA ARG A 27 -11.90 3.32 15.05
C ARG A 27 -11.59 4.48 14.10
N ARG A 28 -10.80 5.45 14.56
CA ARG A 28 -10.35 6.59 13.73
C ARG A 28 -9.52 6.11 12.54
N MET A 29 -8.52 5.25 12.77
CA MET A 29 -7.64 4.75 11.72
C MET A 29 -8.36 3.88 10.71
N LYS A 30 -9.29 3.01 11.15
CA LYS A 30 -10.13 2.21 10.26
C LYS A 30 -10.90 3.09 9.26
N ARG A 31 -11.50 4.19 9.73
CA ARG A 31 -12.20 5.15 8.86
C ARG A 31 -11.26 5.82 7.86
N ILE A 32 -10.10 6.29 8.32
CA ILE A 32 -9.11 6.96 7.46
C ILE A 32 -8.58 6.02 6.39
N TYR A 33 -8.20 4.80 6.75
CA TYR A 33 -7.67 3.82 5.81
C TYR A 33 -8.73 3.31 4.84
N ALA A 34 -9.98 3.17 5.27
CA ALA A 34 -11.09 2.85 4.36
C ALA A 34 -11.28 3.94 3.29
N ALA A 35 -11.28 5.22 3.69
CA ALA A 35 -11.40 6.34 2.76
C ALA A 35 -10.25 6.38 1.74
N ARG A 36 -9.01 6.20 2.20
CA ARG A 36 -7.83 6.14 1.32
C ARG A 36 -7.87 4.94 0.37
N SER A 37 -8.26 3.77 0.87
CA SER A 37 -8.39 2.56 0.05
C SER A 37 -9.44 2.75 -1.05
N GLN A 38 -10.59 3.33 -0.71
CA GLN A 38 -11.65 3.64 -1.67
C GLN A 38 -11.22 4.70 -2.70
N ALA A 39 -10.50 5.75 -2.27
CA ALA A 39 -9.98 6.77 -3.18
C ALA A 39 -8.94 6.19 -4.15
N LEU A 40 -8.05 5.31 -3.67
CA LEU A 40 -7.11 4.58 -4.54
C LEU A 40 -7.85 3.69 -5.54
N LEU A 41 -8.84 2.92 -5.08
CA LEU A 41 -9.62 2.03 -5.94
C LEU A 41 -10.30 2.81 -7.06
N ALA A 42 -11.04 3.86 -6.73
CA ALA A 42 -11.72 4.72 -7.71
C ALA A 42 -10.73 5.40 -8.68
N GLY A 43 -9.55 5.80 -8.18
CA GLY A 43 -8.46 6.34 -8.99
C GLY A 43 -7.80 5.31 -9.91
N LEU A 44 -7.97 4.01 -9.69
CA LEU A 44 -7.34 2.97 -10.51
C LEU A 44 -8.34 2.29 -11.46
N GLU A 45 -9.58 2.08 -11.03
CA GLU A 45 -10.65 1.49 -11.85
C GLU A 45 -10.91 2.26 -13.14
N SER A 46 -10.78 3.60 -13.10
CA SER A 46 -10.95 4.47 -14.27
C SER A 46 -9.84 4.35 -15.33
N ARG A 47 -8.83 3.50 -15.09
CA ARG A 47 -7.58 3.44 -15.87
C ARG A 47 -7.26 2.02 -16.38
N GLU A 48 -8.28 1.17 -16.49
CA GLU A 48 -8.21 -0.21 -17.02
C GLU A 48 -7.26 -1.16 -16.26
N PHE A 49 -6.86 -0.79 -15.04
CA PHE A 49 -6.10 -1.67 -14.18
C PHE A 49 -7.04 -2.61 -13.41
N GLU A 50 -6.68 -3.89 -13.34
CA GLU A 50 -7.25 -4.74 -12.31
C GLU A 50 -6.60 -4.40 -10.97
N ALA A 51 -7.34 -3.66 -10.14
CA ALA A 51 -6.90 -3.25 -8.81
C ALA A 51 -7.86 -3.78 -7.74
N TYR A 52 -7.31 -4.24 -6.61
CA TYR A 52 -8.12 -4.69 -5.48
C TYR A 52 -7.44 -4.44 -4.12
N PRO A 53 -8.22 -4.14 -3.08
CA PRO A 53 -7.69 -3.93 -1.74
C PRO A 53 -7.17 -5.23 -1.13
N ALA A 54 -6.03 -5.16 -0.45
CA ALA A 54 -5.40 -6.23 0.31
C ALA A 54 -4.92 -5.70 1.67
N GLY A 55 -5.84 -5.58 2.62
CA GLY A 55 -5.55 -5.01 3.94
C GLY A 55 -5.19 -3.52 3.87
N LEU A 56 -3.96 -3.18 4.26
CA LEU A 56 -3.42 -1.82 4.17
C LEU A 56 -2.64 -1.55 2.88
N ALA A 57 -2.84 -2.39 1.87
CA ALA A 57 -2.30 -2.21 0.53
C ALA A 57 -3.42 -2.25 -0.53
N MET A 58 -3.15 -1.65 -1.68
CA MET A 58 -3.88 -1.84 -2.93
C MET A 58 -2.98 -2.63 -3.88
N VAL A 59 -3.45 -3.77 -4.38
CA VAL A 59 -2.74 -4.53 -5.41
C VAL A 59 -3.20 -4.03 -6.76
N VAL A 60 -2.27 -3.75 -7.66
CA VAL A 60 -2.51 -3.46 -9.07
C VAL A 60 -1.87 -4.58 -9.89
N ARG A 61 -2.67 -5.37 -10.60
CA ARG A 61 -2.14 -6.40 -11.49
C ARG A 61 -1.65 -5.77 -12.79
N LEU A 62 -0.51 -6.25 -13.26
CA LEU A 62 0.05 -5.91 -14.56
C LEU A 62 0.02 -7.15 -15.47
N PRO A 63 0.12 -6.98 -16.79
CA PRO A 63 0.36 -8.11 -17.70
C PRO A 63 1.59 -8.92 -17.28
N ASP A 64 1.54 -10.25 -17.45
CA ASP A 64 2.56 -11.17 -16.93
C ASP A 64 3.96 -10.95 -17.54
N ASP A 65 4.05 -10.33 -18.71
CA ASP A 65 5.28 -10.00 -19.43
C ASP A 65 5.90 -8.65 -19.04
N VAL A 66 5.21 -7.84 -18.24
CA VAL A 66 5.70 -6.52 -17.80
C VAL A 66 6.63 -6.67 -16.59
N ASP A 67 7.79 -6.01 -16.63
CA ASP A 67 8.72 -5.97 -15.50
C ASP A 67 8.29 -4.93 -14.44
N ASP A 68 7.53 -5.38 -13.44
CA ASP A 68 7.07 -4.56 -12.33
C ASP A 68 8.20 -3.96 -11.49
N LYS A 69 9.39 -4.60 -11.44
CA LYS A 69 10.55 -4.09 -10.69
C LYS A 69 11.10 -2.83 -11.35
N THR A 70 11.15 -2.81 -12.69
CA THR A 70 11.55 -1.62 -13.44
C THR A 70 10.56 -0.48 -13.22
N ILE A 71 9.26 -0.74 -13.32
CA ILE A 71 8.23 0.29 -13.07
C ILE A 71 8.35 0.81 -11.64
N ALA A 72 8.47 -0.07 -10.64
CA ALA A 72 8.58 0.33 -9.24
C ALA A 72 9.83 1.19 -8.97
N ARG A 73 10.96 0.86 -9.60
CA ARG A 73 12.21 1.64 -9.51
C ARG A 73 12.06 3.03 -10.15
N GLU A 74 11.47 3.11 -11.34
CA GLU A 74 11.30 4.37 -12.06
C GLU A 74 10.26 5.29 -11.41
N ALA A 75 9.27 4.73 -10.72
CA ALA A 75 8.24 5.47 -10.00
C ALA A 75 8.80 6.45 -8.96
N TYR A 76 9.97 6.15 -8.37
CA TYR A 76 10.64 7.03 -7.40
C TYR A 76 10.96 8.41 -7.97
N ALA A 77 11.33 8.49 -9.26
CA ALA A 77 11.60 9.77 -9.92
C ALA A 77 10.36 10.68 -9.98
N TYR A 78 9.16 10.12 -9.84
CA TYR A 78 7.88 10.83 -9.85
C TYR A 78 7.30 11.05 -8.45
N GLY A 79 8.08 10.78 -7.40
CA GLY A 79 7.66 10.87 -6.00
C GLY A 79 6.71 9.75 -5.57
N LEU A 80 6.71 8.63 -6.29
CA LEU A 80 5.91 7.44 -5.98
C LEU A 80 6.82 6.32 -5.49
N ALA A 81 6.36 5.53 -4.52
CA ALA A 81 7.13 4.41 -3.98
C ALA A 81 6.29 3.12 -3.91
N PRO A 82 5.77 2.60 -5.05
CA PRO A 82 5.14 1.29 -5.09
C PRO A 82 6.20 0.20 -4.85
N ALA A 83 5.78 -0.93 -4.28
CA ALA A 83 6.62 -2.13 -4.25
C ALA A 83 6.23 -3.06 -5.42
N ALA A 84 7.21 -3.71 -6.04
CA ALA A 84 6.96 -4.74 -7.05
C ALA A 84 6.35 -5.99 -6.38
N LEU A 85 5.22 -6.48 -6.90
CA LEU A 85 4.49 -7.62 -6.37
C LEU A 85 5.25 -8.94 -6.63
N SER A 86 5.95 -9.03 -7.77
CA SER A 86 6.71 -10.22 -8.17
C SER A 86 7.68 -10.73 -7.09
N GLY A 87 8.27 -9.82 -6.30
CA GLY A 87 9.19 -10.15 -5.20
C GLY A 87 8.54 -10.76 -3.96
N TRP A 88 7.20 -10.77 -3.88
CA TRP A 88 6.44 -11.29 -2.73
C TRP A 88 5.98 -12.74 -2.91
N TYR A 89 6.25 -13.35 -4.06
CA TYR A 89 5.97 -14.76 -4.31
C TYR A 89 7.12 -15.64 -3.84
N CYS A 90 6.79 -16.74 -3.15
CA CYS A 90 7.78 -17.74 -2.75
C CYS A 90 8.25 -18.64 -3.91
N SER A 91 7.50 -18.69 -5.01
CA SER A 91 7.81 -19.53 -6.17
C SER A 91 7.65 -18.76 -7.47
N THR A 92 8.56 -18.99 -8.41
CA THR A 92 8.54 -18.38 -9.75
C THR A 92 7.38 -18.89 -10.60
N SER A 93 6.85 -20.09 -10.36
CA SER A 93 5.76 -20.66 -11.16
C SER A 93 4.40 -19.99 -10.91
N THR A 94 4.20 -19.42 -9.72
CA THR A 94 2.98 -18.70 -9.34
C THR A 94 3.17 -17.18 -9.36
N GLN A 95 4.39 -16.72 -9.63
CA GLN A 95 4.73 -15.31 -9.70
C GLN A 95 3.84 -14.59 -10.71
N ARG A 96 3.38 -13.39 -10.33
CA ARG A 96 2.63 -12.48 -11.20
C ARG A 96 3.28 -11.11 -11.14
N SER A 97 3.18 -10.39 -12.25
CA SER A 97 3.59 -8.99 -12.31
C SER A 97 2.52 -8.10 -11.68
N GLY A 98 2.94 -7.15 -10.87
CA GLY A 98 2.02 -6.22 -10.23
C GLY A 98 2.69 -5.20 -9.32
N LEU A 99 1.91 -4.27 -8.81
CA LEU A 99 2.38 -3.27 -7.86
C LEU A 99 1.57 -3.33 -6.57
N LEU A 100 2.26 -3.17 -5.45
CA LEU A 100 1.69 -2.99 -4.12
C LEU A 100 1.78 -1.52 -3.73
N LEU A 101 0.63 -0.88 -3.55
CA LEU A 101 0.53 0.52 -3.13
C LEU A 101 0.12 0.59 -1.67
N GLY A 102 0.89 1.29 -0.83
CA GLY A 102 0.59 1.44 0.59
C GLY A 102 -0.59 2.38 0.85
N VAL A 103 -1.68 1.87 1.43
CA VAL A 103 -2.84 2.67 1.86
C VAL A 103 -2.52 3.48 3.12
N ALA A 104 -1.73 2.91 4.04
CA ALA A 104 -1.39 3.55 5.31
C ALA A 104 -0.57 4.83 5.13
N THR A 105 0.25 4.90 4.10
CA THR A 105 1.15 6.02 3.79
C THR A 105 0.59 6.97 2.72
N ALA A 106 -0.51 6.62 2.06
CA ALA A 106 -1.13 7.45 1.05
C ALA A 106 -1.64 8.79 1.62
N ILE A 107 -1.37 9.88 0.90
CA ILE A 107 -1.90 11.21 1.19
C ILE A 107 -3.13 11.42 0.31
N GLU A 108 -4.31 11.50 0.92
CA GLU A 108 -5.61 11.45 0.23
C GLU A 108 -5.72 12.50 -0.89
N GLN A 109 -5.26 13.72 -0.64
CA GLN A 109 -5.28 14.83 -1.60
C GLN A 109 -4.37 14.59 -2.81
N GLN A 110 -3.37 13.73 -2.69
CA GLN A 110 -2.41 13.43 -3.75
C GLN A 110 -2.79 12.18 -4.56
N ILE A 111 -3.75 11.37 -4.08
CA ILE A 111 -4.14 10.12 -4.72
C ILE A 111 -4.49 10.29 -6.21
N PRO A 112 -5.33 11.27 -6.62
CA PRO A 112 -5.66 11.42 -8.04
C PRO A 112 -4.43 11.63 -8.93
N ALA A 113 -3.57 12.58 -8.56
CA ALA A 113 -2.35 12.88 -9.30
C ALA A 113 -1.34 11.72 -9.25
N ALA A 114 -1.29 10.96 -8.16
CA ALA A 114 -0.45 9.78 -8.04
C ALA A 114 -0.93 8.65 -8.97
N CYS A 115 -2.24 8.40 -9.04
CA CYS A 115 -2.85 7.44 -9.97
C CYS A 115 -2.59 7.84 -11.43
N ASP A 116 -2.68 9.12 -11.78
CA ASP A 116 -2.34 9.62 -13.12
C ASP A 116 -0.89 9.35 -13.51
N ARG A 117 0.06 9.73 -12.63
CA ARG A 117 1.48 9.50 -12.86
C ARG A 117 1.80 8.02 -12.98
N LEU A 118 1.20 7.19 -12.12
CA LEU A 118 1.39 5.75 -12.15
C LEU A 118 0.88 5.15 -13.46
N HIS A 119 -0.28 5.59 -13.94
CA HIS A 119 -0.83 5.11 -15.20
C HIS A 119 0.03 5.47 -16.40
N HIS A 120 0.50 6.72 -16.47
CA HIS A 120 1.43 7.15 -17.50
C HIS A 120 2.73 6.33 -17.47
N LEU A 121 3.25 6.05 -16.27
CA LEU A 121 4.46 5.25 -16.10
C LEU A 121 4.25 3.81 -16.56
N ILE A 122 3.16 3.16 -16.15
CA ILE A 122 2.87 1.78 -16.57
C ILE A 122 2.78 1.71 -18.11
N ARG A 123 2.05 2.64 -18.74
CA ARG A 123 1.94 2.73 -20.22
C ARG A 123 3.25 2.99 -20.96
N LYS A 124 4.30 3.45 -20.27
CA LYS A 124 5.63 3.63 -20.87
C LYS A 124 6.41 2.31 -20.91
N PHE A 125 6.08 1.38 -20.04
CA PHE A 125 6.80 0.11 -19.83
C PHE A 125 5.94 -1.12 -20.17
N THR A 126 4.76 -0.91 -20.76
CA THR A 126 3.85 -1.90 -21.33
C THR A 126 3.60 -1.51 -22.78
#